data_AF-A0A838X1H2-F1
#
_entry.id   AF-A0A838X1H2-F1
#
_cell.length_a   1.000
_cell.length_b   1.000
_cell.length_c   1.000
_cell.angle_alpha   90.00
_cell.angle_beta   90.00
_cell.angle_gamma   90.00
#
_symmetry.space_group_name_H-M   'P 1'
#
loop_
_entity.id
_entity.type
_entity.pdbx_description
1 polymer ?
#
loop_
_entity_poly.entity_id
_entity_poly.type
_entity_poly.pdbx_seq_one_letter_code
_entity_poly.pdbx_strand_id
1 'polypeptide(L)'
;NAAATAANAIALGVSVDGGRAVANATNFSGPAAIAVGPASHAEAWGVNPGLAIAVAGPNSTVRVSGTEPTQCSGEWGLAGDFQTLTGCVVYITPNGAVNVPLDSRPLLNSSR
;
A
#
# COMPACT_ATOMS: atom_id res chain seq x y z
N ASN A 1 -6.68 10.18 -11.32
CA ASN A 1 -7.91 9.44 -10.97
C ASN A 1 -7.83 9.00 -9.51
N ALA A 2 -8.62 9.60 -8.62
CA ALA A 2 -8.68 9.21 -7.21
C ALA A 2 -10.11 8.76 -6.85
N ALA A 3 -10.21 7.70 -6.06
CA ALA A 3 -11.47 7.22 -5.49
C ALA A 3 -11.28 6.80 -4.03
N ALA A 4 -12.26 7.14 -3.18
CA ALA A 4 -12.31 6.75 -1.78
C ALA A 4 -13.73 6.31 -1.43
N THR A 5 -13.89 5.18 -0.76
CA THR A 5 -15.18 4.67 -0.27
C THR A 5 -15.03 4.27 1.20
N ALA A 6 -16.00 4.63 2.05
CA ALA A 6 -15.96 4.30 3.46
C ALA A 6 -17.35 3.98 4.03
N ALA A 7 -17.44 2.96 4.88
CA ALA A 7 -18.62 2.64 5.68
C ALA A 7 -18.21 2.38 7.13
N ASN A 8 -18.62 3.26 8.06
CA ASN A 8 -18.17 3.25 9.46
C ASN A 8 -16.62 3.24 9.59
N ALA A 9 -15.95 4.02 8.75
CA ALA A 9 -14.51 4.00 8.53
C ALA A 9 -14.02 5.33 7.91
N ILE A 10 -12.72 5.49 7.69
CA ILE A 10 -12.13 6.67 7.00
C ILE A 10 -11.34 6.17 5.79
N ALA A 11 -11.51 6.78 4.62
CA ALA A 11 -10.74 6.47 3.42
C ALA A 11 -10.13 7.73 2.82
N LEU A 12 -8.88 7.66 2.36
CA LEU A 12 -8.20 8.74 1.64
C LEU A 12 -7.69 8.25 0.28
N GLY A 13 -8.15 8.88 -0.79
CA GLY A 13 -7.62 8.67 -2.14
C GLY A 13 -7.05 9.97 -2.70
N VAL A 14 -5.77 9.99 -3.04
CA VAL A 14 -5.07 11.17 -3.61
C VAL A 14 -4.37 10.76 -4.90
N SER A 15 -4.64 11.51 -5.96
CA SER A 15 -4.01 11.31 -7.26
C SER A 15 -3.50 12.64 -7.80
N VAL A 16 -2.24 12.65 -8.21
CA VAL A 16 -1.56 13.82 -8.77
C VAL A 16 -0.83 13.40 -10.05
N ASP A 17 -0.75 14.30 -11.03
CA ASP A 17 0.04 14.14 -12.27
C ASP A 17 -0.19 12.83 -13.04
N GLY A 18 -1.46 12.44 -13.20
CA GLY A 18 -1.84 11.26 -14.00
C GLY A 18 -1.86 9.93 -13.25
N GLY A 19 -1.66 9.94 -11.93
CA GLY A 19 -1.75 8.72 -11.12
C GLY A 19 -3.16 8.11 -10.98
N ARG A 20 -3.22 6.90 -10.44
CA ARG A 20 -4.45 6.20 -10.07
C ARG A 20 -4.44 5.76 -8.62
N ALA A 21 -5.26 6.39 -7.78
CA ALA A 21 -5.43 6.03 -6.37
C ALA A 21 -6.81 5.46 -6.09
N VAL A 22 -6.86 4.34 -5.37
CA VAL A 22 -8.12 3.70 -4.94
C VAL A 22 -8.00 3.34 -3.45
N ALA A 23 -8.91 3.88 -2.63
CA ALA A 23 -9.02 3.54 -1.22
C ALA A 23 -10.43 3.03 -0.90
N ASN A 24 -10.54 1.91 -0.17
CA ASN A 24 -11.81 1.35 0.26
C ASN A 24 -11.76 0.88 1.71
N ALA A 25 -12.62 1.44 2.55
CA ALA A 25 -12.60 1.26 3.99
C ALA A 25 -13.91 0.66 4.52
N THR A 26 -13.77 -0.40 5.32
CA THR A 26 -14.85 -1.05 6.09
C THR A 26 -14.39 -1.31 7.51
N ASN A 27 -15.30 -1.64 8.44
CA ASN A 27 -14.97 -2.15 9.78
C ASN A 27 -13.96 -1.29 10.58
N PHE A 28 -14.16 0.02 10.69
CA PHE A 28 -13.27 0.93 11.43
C PHE A 28 -11.82 0.99 10.92
N SER A 29 -11.61 0.66 9.64
CA SER A 29 -10.30 0.80 8.99
C SER A 29 -10.03 2.23 8.52
N GLY A 30 -8.74 2.52 8.32
CA GLY A 30 -8.24 3.80 7.81
C GLY A 30 -7.27 3.61 6.64
N PRO A 31 -7.69 3.17 5.44
CA PRO A 31 -6.81 3.08 4.28
C PRO A 31 -6.55 4.44 3.61
N ALA A 32 -5.31 4.66 3.20
CA ALA A 32 -4.87 5.78 2.38
C ALA A 32 -4.13 5.29 1.12
N ALA A 33 -4.60 5.71 -0.05
CA ALA A 33 -3.95 5.47 -1.34
C ALA A 33 -3.52 6.80 -1.96
N ILE A 34 -2.22 6.93 -2.27
CA ILE A 34 -1.61 8.14 -2.81
C ILE A 34 -0.81 7.75 -4.07
N ALA A 35 -1.23 8.24 -5.24
CA ALA A 35 -0.57 7.97 -6.51
C ALA A 35 -0.07 9.28 -7.14
N VAL A 36 1.25 9.42 -7.28
CA VAL A 36 1.90 10.63 -7.78
C VAL A 36 2.66 10.31 -9.06
N GLY A 37 2.29 10.98 -10.15
CA GLY A 37 2.98 10.91 -11.43
C GLY A 37 2.40 9.89 -12.41
N PRO A 38 2.94 9.86 -13.65
CA PRO A 38 2.41 9.06 -14.74
C PRO A 38 2.57 7.57 -14.46
N ALA A 39 1.57 6.78 -14.87
CA ALA A 39 1.52 5.34 -14.67
C ALA A 39 1.66 4.88 -13.20
N SER A 40 1.52 5.80 -12.23
CA SER A 40 1.50 5.45 -10.81
C SER A 40 0.14 4.85 -10.43
N HIS A 41 0.15 3.77 -9.64
CA HIS A 41 -1.05 3.13 -9.14
C HIS A 41 -0.93 2.76 -7.67
N ALA A 42 -1.72 3.41 -6.81
CA ALA A 42 -1.83 3.07 -5.41
C ALA A 42 -3.23 2.50 -5.11
N GLU A 43 -3.27 1.42 -4.33
CA GLU A 43 -4.50 0.77 -3.92
C GLU A 43 -4.41 0.36 -2.45
N ALA A 44 -5.38 0.79 -1.64
CA ALA A 44 -5.42 0.50 -0.21
C ALA A 44 -6.82 0.06 0.23
N TRP A 45 -6.90 -1.14 0.78
CA TRP A 45 -8.12 -1.73 1.31
C TRP A 45 -8.00 -1.93 2.82
N GLY A 46 -9.05 -1.53 3.52
CA GLY A 46 -9.22 -1.73 4.95
C GLY A 46 -10.41 -2.63 5.22
N VAL A 47 -10.15 -3.83 5.75
CA VAL A 47 -11.16 -4.85 6.03
C VAL A 47 -11.30 -5.15 7.53
N ASN A 48 -10.28 -4.80 8.31
CA ASN A 48 -10.23 -4.90 9.77
C ASN A 48 -9.84 -3.54 10.39
N PRO A 49 -10.12 -3.32 11.68
CA PRO A 49 -9.65 -2.13 12.38
C PRO A 49 -8.13 -1.98 12.25
N GLY A 50 -7.68 -0.83 11.78
CA GLY A 50 -6.25 -0.57 11.54
C GLY A 50 -6.00 0.47 10.46
N LEU A 51 -4.74 0.87 10.35
CA LEU A 51 -4.24 1.80 9.33
C LEU A 51 -3.61 1.02 8.19
N ALA A 52 -3.92 1.41 6.96
CA ALA A 52 -3.27 0.92 5.74
C ALA A 52 -2.82 2.13 4.91
N ILE A 53 -1.61 2.07 4.35
CA ILE A 53 -1.08 3.12 3.49
C ILE A 53 -0.42 2.52 2.26
N ALA A 54 -0.75 3.06 1.09
CA ALA A 54 -0.14 2.76 -0.20
C ALA A 54 0.27 4.07 -0.87
N VAL A 55 1.56 4.25 -1.15
CA VAL A 55 2.07 5.39 -1.89
C VAL A 55 2.86 4.90 -3.09
N ALA A 56 2.45 5.30 -4.30
CA ALA A 56 3.09 4.93 -5.55
C ALA A 56 3.58 6.18 -6.29
N GLY A 57 4.83 6.15 -6.74
CA GLY A 57 5.42 7.14 -7.63
C GLY A 57 5.27 6.76 -9.10
N PRO A 58 5.91 7.52 -10.01
CA PRO A 58 5.89 7.23 -11.44
C PRO A 58 6.28 5.78 -11.74
N ASN A 59 5.59 5.17 -12.70
CA ASN A 59 5.82 3.78 -13.13
C ASN A 59 5.78 2.72 -12.01
N SER A 60 5.13 3.02 -10.88
CA SER A 60 5.04 2.13 -9.74
C SER A 60 3.63 1.70 -9.42
N THR A 61 3.51 0.48 -8.90
CA THR A 61 2.27 -0.06 -8.36
C THR A 61 2.48 -0.47 -6.91
N VAL A 62 1.60 0.02 -6.04
CA VAL A 62 1.59 -0.33 -4.62
C VAL A 62 0.19 -0.77 -4.20
N ARG A 63 0.09 -1.94 -3.56
CA ARG A 63 -1.18 -2.56 -3.18
C ARG A 63 -1.17 -3.03 -1.73
N VAL A 64 -2.23 -2.67 -1.02
CA VAL A 64 -2.57 -3.16 0.32
C VAL A 64 -3.98 -3.74 0.25
N SER A 65 -4.14 -5.04 0.48
CA SER A 65 -5.44 -5.74 0.48
C SER A 65 -6.08 -5.84 1.87
N GLY A 66 -5.27 -5.71 2.94
CA GLY A 66 -5.71 -5.93 4.33
C GLY A 66 -5.75 -7.40 4.76
N THR A 67 -5.47 -8.34 3.84
CA THR A 67 -5.48 -9.79 4.09
C THR A 67 -4.22 -10.51 3.65
N GLU A 68 -3.45 -9.92 2.74
CA GLU A 68 -2.22 -10.48 2.18
C GLU A 68 -1.05 -9.53 2.41
N PRO A 69 0.21 -10.03 2.36
CA PRO A 69 1.37 -9.17 2.42
C PRO A 69 1.32 -8.04 1.39
N THR A 70 1.72 -6.83 1.80
CA THR A 70 1.73 -5.67 0.92
C THR A 70 2.63 -5.88 -0.29
N GLN A 71 2.24 -5.34 -1.44
CA GLN A 71 2.97 -5.52 -2.70
C GLN A 71 3.44 -4.18 -3.24
N CYS A 72 4.72 -4.09 -3.58
CA CYS A 72 5.35 -2.92 -4.19
C CYS A 72 6.12 -3.35 -5.44
N SER A 73 5.94 -2.63 -6.54
CA SER A 73 6.70 -2.84 -7.78
C SER A 73 6.94 -1.52 -8.51
N GLY A 74 7.93 -1.51 -9.42
CA GLY A 74 8.31 -0.35 -10.23
C GLY A 74 9.49 0.43 -9.67
N GLU A 75 9.44 1.75 -9.83
CA GLU A 75 10.57 2.65 -9.55
C GLU A 75 10.59 3.25 -8.15
N TRP A 76 9.44 3.64 -7.59
CA TRP A 76 9.36 4.21 -6.25
C TRP A 76 7.98 3.98 -5.63
N GLY A 77 7.97 3.49 -4.39
CA GLY A 77 6.75 3.37 -3.62
C GLY A 77 6.97 2.77 -2.25
N LEU A 78 5.99 2.95 -1.38
CA LEU A 78 5.98 2.38 -0.04
C LEU A 78 4.56 1.96 0.36
N ALA A 79 4.48 0.86 1.10
CA ALA A 79 3.25 0.45 1.75
C ALA A 79 3.50 -0.02 3.17
N GLY A 80 2.47 0.11 3.99
CA GLY A 80 2.38 -0.45 5.32
C GLY A 80 0.94 -0.80 5.65
N ASP A 81 0.75 -1.95 6.28
CA ASP A 81 -0.55 -2.44 6.69
C ASP A 81 -0.50 -2.97 8.12
N PHE A 82 -1.16 -2.26 9.03
CA PHE A 82 -1.25 -2.65 10.43
C PHE A 82 -2.23 -3.81 10.65
N GLN A 83 -3.00 -4.21 9.64
CA GLN A 83 -3.89 -5.38 9.73
C GLN A 83 -3.12 -6.69 9.51
N THR A 84 -2.16 -6.68 8.58
CA THR A 84 -1.31 -7.84 8.27
C THR A 84 0.06 -7.78 8.93
N LEU A 85 0.45 -6.63 9.48
CA LEU A 85 1.79 -6.36 10.02
C LEU A 85 2.89 -6.51 8.97
N THR A 86 2.57 -6.15 7.73
CA THR A 86 3.48 -6.19 6.59
C THR A 86 3.62 -4.81 5.94
N GLY A 87 4.73 -4.62 5.24
CA GLY A 87 5.01 -3.43 4.46
C GLY A 87 5.97 -3.76 3.32
N CYS A 88 6.19 -2.79 2.46
CA CYS A 88 7.20 -2.91 1.42
C CYS A 88 7.69 -1.52 1.02
N VAL A 89 8.91 -1.48 0.50
CA VAL A 89 9.49 -0.29 -0.11
C VAL A 89 10.12 -0.72 -1.43
N VAL A 90 9.80 -0.01 -2.52
CA VAL A 90 10.48 -0.16 -3.80
C VAL A 90 11.18 1.14 -4.17
N TYR A 91 12.42 1.05 -4.65
CA TYR A 91 13.19 2.20 -5.13
C TYR A 91 14.20 1.78 -6.20
N ILE A 92 14.59 2.70 -7.10
CA ILE A 92 15.64 2.46 -8.10
C ILE A 92 17.03 2.69 -7.51
N THR A 93 17.96 1.79 -7.88
CA THR A 93 19.40 1.97 -7.74
C THR A 93 20.08 1.91 -9.11
N PRO A 94 21.37 2.25 -9.24
CA PRO A 94 22.12 2.06 -10.48
C PRO A 94 22.11 0.62 -11.02
N ASN A 95 21.82 -0.37 -10.16
CA ASN A 95 21.80 -1.79 -10.51
C ASN A 95 20.37 -2.32 -10.77
N GLY A 96 19.36 -1.44 -10.79
CA GLY A 96 17.96 -1.80 -10.99
C GLY A 96 17.09 -1.54 -9.76
N ALA A 97 15.82 -1.96 -9.87
CA ALA A 97 14.82 -1.81 -8.81
C ALA A 97 15.12 -2.73 -7.63
N VAL A 98 15.11 -2.16 -6.43
CA VAL A 98 15.21 -2.89 -5.17
C VAL A 98 13.84 -2.89 -4.52
N ASN A 99 13.38 -4.08 -4.14
CA ASN A 99 12.18 -4.27 -3.33
C ASN A 99 12.58 -4.81 -1.96
N VAL A 100 12.24 -4.05 -0.91
CA VAL A 100 12.50 -4.41 0.49
C VAL A 100 11.16 -4.78 1.13
N PRO A 101 10.87 -6.08 1.35
CA PRO A 101 9.72 -6.46 2.16
C PRO A 101 9.98 -6.09 3.63
N LEU A 102 8.95 -5.60 4.29
CA LEU A 102 8.92 -5.32 5.73
C LEU A 102 7.92 -6.29 6.36
N ASP A 103 8.36 -7.03 7.36
CA ASP A 103 7.53 -8.00 8.07
C ASP A 103 7.81 -7.90 9.56
N SER A 104 6.81 -7.45 10.33
CA SER A 104 6.90 -7.37 11.79
C SER A 104 6.13 -8.48 12.47
N ARG A 105 5.63 -9.46 11.72
CA ARG A 105 5.04 -10.66 12.33
C ARG A 105 6.14 -11.38 13.10
N PRO A 106 5.82 -11.98 14.26
CA PRO A 106 6.78 -12.81 14.96
C PRO A 106 7.33 -13.85 14.01
N LEU A 107 8.66 -14.02 13.98
CA LEU A 107 9.24 -15.22 13.41
C LEU A 107 8.64 -16.37 14.21
N LEU A 108 7.64 -17.05 13.64
CA LEU A 108 7.17 -18.30 14.18
C LEU A 108 8.42 -19.18 14.20
N ASN A 109 8.90 -19.42 15.42
CA ASN A 109 10.04 -20.28 15.67
C ASN A 109 9.74 -21.57 14.90
N SER A 110 10.47 -21.82 13.81
CA SER A 110 10.37 -23.04 13.03
C SER A 110 10.81 -24.15 13.97
N SER A 111 9.85 -24.63 14.76
CA SER A 111 10.08 -25.55 15.84
C SER A 111 10.23 -26.92 15.21
N ARG A 112 11.50 -27.28 15.01
CA ARG A 112 12.06 -28.61 14.73
C ARG A 112 11.88 -29.17 13.32
#